data_AF-A0A3M1PEJ0-F1
#
_entry.id   AF-A0A3M1PEJ0-F1
#
_cell.length_a   1.000
_cell.length_b   1.000
_cell.length_c   1.000
_cell.angle_alpha   90.00
_cell.angle_beta   90.00
_cell.angle_gamma   90.00
#
_symmetry.space_group_name_H-M   'P 1'
#
loop_
_entity.id
_entity.type
_entity.pdbx_description
1 polymer ?
#
loop_
_entity_poly.entity_id
_entity_poly.type
_entity_poly.pdbx_seq_one_letter_code
_entity_poly.pdbx_strand_id
1 'polypeptide(L)'
;MLTPKTAPYGSWKSPITSDLIVSETVRLGQIALDDDSIYWLEMRPSEGGRNVVVRWHDGKTRDVTPNPFNARTTVHEYGGGAFAV
;
A
#
# COMPACT_ATOMS: atom_id res chain seq x y z
N MET A 1 22.87 7.39 -30.71
CA MET A 1 22.07 6.24 -30.21
C MET A 1 22.96 5.42 -29.28
N LEU A 2 22.43 4.91 -28.17
CA LEU A 2 23.20 4.05 -27.26
C LEU A 2 23.41 2.67 -27.90
N THR A 3 24.64 2.18 -27.88
CA THR A 3 24.98 0.84 -28.38
C THR A 3 24.51 -0.21 -27.37
N PRO A 4 23.76 -1.25 -27.78
CA PRO A 4 23.35 -2.32 -26.89
C PRO A 4 24.57 -3.04 -26.30
N LYS A 5 24.55 -3.30 -24.99
CA LYS A 5 25.60 -4.06 -24.29
C LYS A 5 25.15 -5.50 -24.07
N THR A 6 25.86 -6.47 -24.65
CA THR A 6 25.64 -7.89 -24.39
C THR A 6 26.08 -8.27 -22.98
N ALA A 7 25.25 -9.00 -22.25
CA ALA A 7 25.55 -9.53 -20.92
C ALA A 7 24.75 -10.83 -20.66
N PRO A 8 25.26 -11.77 -19.84
CA PRO A 8 24.54 -12.98 -19.45
C PRO A 8 23.16 -12.71 -18.86
N TYR A 9 22.23 -13.66 -19.03
CA TYR A 9 20.91 -13.58 -18.39
C TYR A 9 21.04 -13.41 -16.87
N GLY A 10 20.26 -12.47 -16.31
CA GLY A 10 20.29 -12.12 -14.88
C GLY A 10 21.37 -11.10 -14.46
N SER A 11 22.26 -10.68 -15.37
CA SER A 11 23.34 -9.72 -15.05
C SER A 11 23.16 -8.33 -15.67
N TRP A 12 22.00 -8.08 -16.27
CA TRP A 12 21.66 -6.78 -16.83
C TRP A 12 21.57 -5.76 -15.70
N LYS A 13 22.23 -4.61 -15.86
CA LYS A 13 22.09 -3.51 -14.91
C LYS A 13 20.66 -3.00 -14.95
N SER A 14 19.91 -3.29 -13.89
CA SER A 14 18.54 -2.83 -13.71
C SER A 14 18.55 -1.47 -13.01
N PRO A 15 17.79 -0.47 -13.48
CA PRO A 15 17.50 0.73 -12.71
C PRO A 15 16.52 0.48 -11.56
N ILE A 16 15.81 -0.67 -11.57
CA ILE A 16 14.88 -1.09 -10.51
C ILE A 16 15.69 -1.78 -9.42
N THR A 17 15.84 -1.12 -8.28
CA THR A 17 16.55 -1.64 -7.09
C THR A 17 15.59 -2.35 -6.14
N SER A 18 16.11 -3.18 -5.24
CA SER A 18 15.31 -3.80 -4.18
C SER A 18 14.65 -2.75 -3.28
N ASP A 19 15.35 -1.64 -2.99
CA ASP A 19 14.81 -0.53 -2.21
C ASP A 19 13.59 0.10 -2.88
N LEU A 20 13.62 0.29 -4.20
CA LEU A 20 12.50 0.85 -4.98
C LEU A 20 11.23 -0.01 -4.85
N ILE A 21 11.39 -1.33 -4.84
CA ILE A 21 10.27 -2.27 -4.73
C ILE A 21 9.60 -2.18 -3.35
N VAL A 22 10.41 -2.02 -2.30
CA VAL A 22 9.94 -2.05 -0.91
C VAL A 22 9.38 -0.69 -0.46
N SER A 23 9.96 0.42 -0.91
CA SER A 23 9.59 1.77 -0.44
C SER A 23 8.32 2.33 -1.08
N GLU A 24 7.96 1.89 -2.29
CA GLU A 24 6.91 2.55 -3.08
C GLU A 24 5.55 1.83 -3.08
N THR A 25 5.48 0.60 -2.57
CA THR A 25 4.27 -0.22 -2.76
C THR A 25 3.30 -0.09 -1.58
N VAL A 26 2.39 0.89 -1.65
CA VAL A 26 1.17 0.90 -0.84
C VAL A 26 0.24 -0.19 -1.38
N ARG A 27 -0.21 -1.10 -0.51
CA ARG A 27 -1.24 -2.08 -0.89
C ARG A 27 -2.61 -1.57 -0.46
N LEU A 28 -3.52 -1.44 -1.43
CA LEU A 28 -4.92 -1.11 -1.20
C LEU A 28 -5.73 -2.38 -0.92
N GLY A 29 -6.71 -2.30 -0.01
CA GLY A 29 -7.61 -3.40 0.30
C GLY A 29 -8.89 -2.93 0.99
N GLN A 30 -9.83 -3.86 1.17
CA GLN A 30 -11.10 -3.65 1.89
C GLN A 30 -11.75 -2.29 1.57
N ILE A 31 -12.18 -2.10 0.32
CA ILE A 31 -12.89 -0.88 -0.09
C ILE A 31 -14.32 -0.94 0.47
N ALA A 32 -14.80 0.18 1.01
CA ALA A 32 -16.17 0.37 1.45
C ALA A 32 -16.67 1.76 1.04
N LEU A 33 -17.98 1.87 0.81
CA LEU A 33 -18.65 3.10 0.41
C LEU A 33 -19.67 3.48 1.48
N ASP A 34 -19.73 4.75 1.82
CA ASP A 34 -20.69 5.32 2.77
C ASP A 34 -21.01 6.75 2.33
N ASP A 35 -22.25 6.95 1.88
CA ASP A 35 -22.73 8.15 1.19
C ASP A 35 -21.77 8.65 0.09
N ASP A 36 -21.31 9.90 0.20
CA ASP A 36 -20.37 10.55 -0.72
C ASP A 36 -18.89 10.26 -0.38
N SER A 37 -18.64 9.27 0.48
CA SER A 37 -17.30 8.90 0.95
C SER A 37 -16.87 7.52 0.48
N ILE A 38 -15.58 7.40 0.17
CA ILE A 38 -14.93 6.13 -0.16
C ILE A 38 -13.90 5.84 0.92
N TYR A 39 -13.90 4.63 1.45
CA TYR A 39 -12.94 4.17 2.45
C TYR A 39 -12.16 2.97 1.94
N TRP A 40 -10.89 2.86 2.31
CA TRP A 40 -10.06 1.69 2.02
C TRP A 40 -8.95 1.52 3.06
N LEU A 41 -8.36 0.32 3.12
CA LEU A 41 -7.13 0.07 3.85
C LEU A 41 -5.92 0.30 2.97
N GLU A 42 -4.93 0.99 3.51
CA GLU A 42 -3.58 1.09 2.97
C GLU A 42 -2.59 0.38 3.89
N MET A 43 -1.90 -0.65 3.39
CA MET A 43 -0.70 -1.16 4.04
C MET A 43 0.49 -0.31 3.59
N ARG A 44 1.16 0.32 4.55
CA ARG A 44 2.26 1.26 4.30
C ARG A 44 3.58 0.71 4.83
N PRO A 45 4.47 0.15 3.97
CA PRO A 45 5.77 -0.37 4.39
C PRO A 45 6.64 0.67 5.10
N SER A 46 6.58 1.93 4.66
CA SER A 46 7.32 3.06 5.25
C SER A 46 6.88 3.43 6.68
N GLU A 47 5.70 2.97 7.11
CA GLU A 47 5.15 3.22 8.45
C GLU A 47 5.15 1.95 9.31
N GLY A 48 6.21 1.13 9.21
CA GLY A 48 6.34 -0.12 9.96
C GLY A 48 5.37 -1.21 9.50
N GLY A 49 4.85 -1.13 8.27
CA GLY A 49 3.92 -2.10 7.71
C GLY A 49 2.51 -2.04 8.31
N ARG A 50 2.14 -0.94 8.96
CA ARG A 50 0.79 -0.76 9.52
C ARG A 50 -0.25 -0.58 8.42
N ASN A 51 -1.48 -0.96 8.73
CA ASN A 51 -2.65 -0.73 7.90
C ASN A 51 -3.38 0.53 8.38
N VAL A 52 -3.74 1.40 7.45
CA VAL A 52 -4.38 2.69 7.70
C VAL A 52 -5.72 2.70 7.00
N VAL A 53 -6.81 3.00 7.71
CA VAL A 53 -8.08 3.34 7.06
C VAL A 53 -7.94 4.74 6.50
N VAL A 54 -8.11 4.88 5.19
CA VAL A 54 -8.10 6.15 4.49
C VAL A 54 -9.52 6.45 4.01
N ARG A 55 -9.92 7.72 4.11
CA ARG A 55 -11.18 8.22 3.59
C ARG A 55 -10.90 9.20 2.47
N TRP A 56 -11.59 9.03 1.35
CA TRP A 56 -11.80 10.06 0.35
C TRP A 56 -13.20 10.64 0.49
N HIS A 57 -13.32 11.96 0.36
CA HIS A 57 -14.59 12.68 0.27
C HIS A 57 -14.35 14.02 -0.41
N ASP A 58 -15.17 14.37 -1.39
CA ASP A 58 -15.11 15.67 -2.09
C ASP A 58 -13.69 16.03 -2.57
N GLY A 59 -13.06 15.10 -3.29
CA GLY A 59 -11.73 15.30 -3.87
C GLY A 59 -10.56 15.23 -2.89
N LYS A 60 -10.80 15.04 -1.59
CA LYS A 60 -9.77 15.03 -0.55
C LYS A 60 -9.62 13.67 0.09
N THR A 61 -8.37 13.24 0.26
CA THR A 61 -8.02 12.05 1.04
C THR A 61 -7.54 12.45 2.44
N ARG A 62 -7.88 11.64 3.45
CA ARG A 62 -7.33 11.78 4.81
C ARG A 62 -7.19 10.43 5.50
N ASP A 63 -6.20 10.34 6.37
CA ASP A 63 -6.04 9.19 7.26
C ASP A 63 -7.08 9.25 8.38
N VAL A 64 -7.80 8.15 8.58
CA VAL A 64 -8.73 7.96 9.71
C VAL A 64 -8.03 7.26 10.87
N THR A 65 -7.04 6.40 10.60
CA THR A 65 -6.26 5.69 11.62
C THR A 65 -4.99 6.48 12.01
N PRO A 66 -4.95 7.14 13.19
CA PRO A 66 -3.77 7.90 13.60
C PRO A 66 -2.59 6.98 13.93
N ASN A 67 -1.37 7.49 13.78
CA ASN A 67 -0.15 6.83 14.27
C ASN A 67 -0.20 6.74 15.81
N PRO A 68 0.16 5.62 16.45
CA PRO A 68 0.82 4.42 15.89
C PRO A 68 -0.12 3.24 15.59
N PHE A 69 -1.43 3.46 15.48
CA PHE A 69 -2.39 2.36 15.36
C PHE A 69 -2.32 1.63 14.00
N ASN A 70 -2.63 0.34 14.04
CA ASN A 70 -2.63 -0.57 12.90
C ASN A 70 -4.03 -1.20 12.74
N ALA A 71 -4.77 -0.80 11.70
CA ALA A 71 -6.11 -1.30 11.40
C ALA A 71 -6.03 -2.69 10.74
N ARG A 72 -5.70 -3.70 11.54
CA ARG A 72 -5.55 -5.10 11.12
C ARG A 72 -6.21 -6.03 12.12
N THR A 73 -6.72 -7.15 11.59
CA THR A 73 -7.24 -8.27 12.38
C THR A 73 -6.41 -9.53 12.13
N THR A 74 -6.59 -10.52 12.98
CA THR A 74 -6.03 -11.88 12.84
C THR A 74 -7.12 -12.90 12.54
N VAL A 75 -8.24 -12.48 11.92
CA VAL A 75 -9.32 -13.41 11.53
C VAL A 75 -8.74 -14.52 10.65
N HIS A 76 -8.88 -15.77 11.09
CA HIS A 76 -8.27 -16.94 10.47
C HIS A 76 -6.75 -16.81 10.23
N GLU A 77 -6.03 -15.98 11.00
CA GLU A 77 -4.63 -15.58 10.80
C GLU A 77 -4.32 -14.81 9.50
N TYR A 78 -5.27 -14.75 8.57
CA TYR A 78 -5.15 -14.02 7.30
C TYR A 78 -5.64 -12.57 7.40
N GLY A 79 -6.48 -12.27 8.40
CA GLY A 79 -7.12 -10.96 8.59
C GLY A 79 -8.41 -10.81 7.79
N GLY A 80 -8.93 -9.58 7.75
CA GLY A 80 -10.20 -9.22 7.10
C GLY A 80 -11.18 -8.55 8.05
N GLY A 81 -12.12 -7.78 7.50
CA GLY A 81 -13.12 -7.07 8.29
C GLY A 81 -12.52 -6.08 9.29
N ALA A 82 -11.42 -5.40 8.94
CA ALA A 82 -10.69 -4.55 9.88
C ALA A 82 -11.38 -3.22 10.20
N PHE A 83 -12.35 -2.81 9.39
CA PHE A 83 -13.22 -1.67 9.66
C PHE A 83 -14.62 -1.88 9.05
N ALA A 84 -15.57 -1.06 9.47
CA ALA A 84 -16.88 -0.89 8.85
C ALA A 84 -17.22 0.60 8.83
N VAL A 85 -18.04 1.00 7.86
CA VAL A 85 -18.60 2.34 7.69
C VAL A 85 -20.08 2.23 7.35
#